data_AF-G4Z185-F1
#
_entry.id   AF-G4Z185-F1
#
_cell.length_a   1.000
_cell.length_b   1.000
_cell.length_c   1.000
_cell.angle_alpha   90.00
_cell.angle_beta   90.00
_cell.angle_gamma   90.00
#
_symmetry.space_group_name_H-M   'P 1'
#
loop_
_entity.id
_entity.type
_entity.pdbx_description
1 polymer ?
#
loop_
_entity_poly.entity_id
_entity_poly.type
_entity_poly.pdbx_seq_one_letter_code
_entity_poly.pdbx_strand_id
1 'polypeptide(L)'
;MILLCDTKTDDNQLIPSIGTGSKLSPFRIGVTCHALLETYVTVQRDPRCTTLLHIDSTHSIVKQRYPVFVFGVSDCRCKFFPIIYFCTSQRTGVDVEWCIKFTKRIVWEKFLVSFSPAFVMSDADNAQYNACKAALPGSKFLMCWFHVCQNVKDLTQGKLEAVIIDMIFRDLNNLHYSRNEEEYLKRRENVLAAWRAASKFCVAFQKVAGHIIDQWILHPRFSHWQAFRTPPGYAATNNPLEQYH
;
A
#
# COMPACT_ATOMS: atom_id res chain seq x y z
N MET A 1 -4.66 15.62 -20.55
CA MET A 1 -3.61 15.28 -19.56
C MET A 1 -3.47 16.43 -18.60
N ILE A 2 -3.29 16.17 -17.31
CA ILE A 2 -3.11 17.15 -16.23
C ILE A 2 -1.77 16.86 -15.56
N LEU A 3 -0.91 17.87 -15.45
CA LEU A 3 0.37 17.80 -14.75
C LEU A 3 0.27 18.48 -13.39
N LEU A 4 0.89 17.90 -12.39
CA LEU A 4 0.85 18.36 -11.00
C LEU A 4 2.29 18.54 -10.52
N CYS A 5 2.62 19.74 -10.08
CA CYS A 5 3.91 20.07 -9.49
C CYS A 5 3.73 21.27 -8.56
N ASP A 6 4.75 21.51 -7.73
CA ASP A 6 4.82 22.77 -7.01
C ASP A 6 5.05 23.92 -7.99
N THR A 7 4.76 25.14 -7.53
CA THR A 7 4.98 26.36 -8.30
C THR A 7 5.86 27.31 -7.50
N LYS A 8 6.72 28.06 -8.19
CA LYS A 8 7.52 29.14 -7.60
C LYS A 8 7.29 30.43 -8.36
N THR A 9 7.56 31.56 -7.72
CA THR A 9 7.56 32.86 -8.40
C THR A 9 8.94 33.15 -8.94
N ASP A 10 9.01 33.52 -10.22
CA ASP A 10 10.22 33.95 -10.92
C ASP A 10 9.85 35.14 -11.80
N ASP A 11 10.53 36.29 -11.62
CA ASP A 11 10.20 37.56 -12.29
C ASP A 11 8.69 37.91 -12.28
N ASN A 12 8.05 37.83 -11.10
CA ASN A 12 6.61 38.03 -10.89
C ASN A 12 5.67 37.07 -11.68
N GLN A 13 6.20 36.02 -12.29
CA GLN A 13 5.42 34.97 -12.94
C GLN A 13 5.41 33.69 -12.09
N LEU A 14 4.26 33.01 -12.06
CA LEU A 14 4.14 31.71 -11.42
C LEU A 14 4.60 30.63 -12.41
N ILE A 15 5.73 29.99 -12.12
CA ILE A 15 6.31 28.96 -12.99
C ILE A 15 6.36 27.60 -12.28
N PRO A 16 6.34 26.48 -13.03
CA PRO A 16 6.51 25.14 -12.47
C PRO A 16 7.83 25.00 -11.70
N SER A 17 7.77 24.35 -10.54
CA SER A 17 8.91 24.02 -9.69
C SER A 17 8.93 22.53 -9.39
N ILE A 18 9.61 21.77 -10.25
CA ILE A 18 9.68 20.31 -10.14
C ILE A 18 10.83 19.83 -9.25
N GLY A 19 11.83 20.67 -8.97
CA GLY A 19 13.02 20.33 -8.16
C GLY A 19 14.18 19.72 -8.95
N THR A 20 15.37 19.68 -8.33
CA THR A 20 16.62 19.20 -8.96
C THR A 20 16.90 17.72 -8.72
N GLY A 21 16.10 17.06 -7.89
CA GLY A 21 16.31 15.67 -7.47
C GLY A 21 17.20 15.51 -6.24
N SER A 22 17.85 16.58 -5.79
CA SER A 22 18.65 16.59 -4.57
C SER A 22 17.80 16.42 -3.31
N LYS A 23 18.44 16.13 -2.16
CA LYS A 23 17.72 16.03 -0.88
C LYS A 23 17.04 17.34 -0.46
N LEU A 24 17.68 18.48 -0.77
CA LEU A 24 17.18 19.82 -0.44
C LEU A 24 16.15 20.33 -1.45
N SER A 25 16.19 19.84 -2.68
CA SER A 25 15.25 20.17 -3.76
C SER A 25 14.77 18.87 -4.42
N PRO A 26 13.91 18.10 -3.74
CA PRO A 26 13.40 16.83 -4.25
C PRO A 26 12.67 17.03 -5.56
N PHE A 27 12.90 16.12 -6.52
CA PHE A 27 12.13 16.10 -7.75
C PHE A 27 10.75 15.54 -7.46
N ARG A 28 9.67 16.22 -7.88
CA ARG A 28 8.29 15.73 -7.74
C ARG A 28 7.42 16.19 -8.91
N ILE A 29 6.71 15.24 -9.52
CA ILE A 29 5.72 15.52 -10.55
C ILE A 29 4.60 14.47 -10.50
N GLY A 30 3.37 14.88 -10.75
CA GLY A 30 2.21 14.02 -10.91
C GLY A 30 1.59 14.15 -12.29
N VAL A 31 1.00 13.07 -12.78
CA VAL A 31 0.31 13.01 -14.07
C VAL A 31 -1.02 12.28 -13.90
N THR A 32 -2.09 12.90 -14.40
CA THR A 32 -3.43 12.32 -14.42
C THR A 32 -4.24 12.85 -15.62
N CYS A 33 -5.51 12.48 -15.72
CA CYS A 33 -6.47 13.13 -16.62
C CYS A 33 -7.87 13.12 -15.97
N HIS A 34 -8.80 13.88 -16.56
CA HIS A 34 -10.14 14.02 -16.00
C HIS A 34 -10.85 12.65 -15.84
N ALA A 35 -10.77 11.78 -16.85
CA ALA A 35 -11.41 10.46 -16.82
C ALA A 35 -10.87 9.54 -15.70
N LEU A 36 -9.55 9.60 -15.42
CA LEU A 36 -8.95 8.81 -14.34
C LEU A 36 -9.44 9.28 -12.96
N LEU A 37 -9.51 10.60 -12.75
CA LEU A 37 -10.03 11.17 -11.51
C LEU A 37 -11.54 10.95 -11.36
N GLU A 38 -12.29 11.03 -12.46
CA GLU A 38 -13.73 10.77 -12.47
C GLU A 38 -14.04 9.35 -11.99
N THR A 39 -13.20 8.37 -12.34
CA THR A 39 -13.32 6.99 -11.86
C THR A 39 -13.38 6.91 -10.33
N TYR A 40 -12.50 7.63 -9.63
CA TYR A 40 -12.55 7.72 -8.17
C TYR A 40 -13.84 8.37 -7.68
N VAL A 41 -14.23 9.48 -8.29
CA VAL A 41 -15.41 10.26 -7.88
C VAL A 41 -16.70 9.46 -8.06
N THR A 42 -16.82 8.70 -9.14
CA THR A 42 -17.96 7.80 -9.38
C THR A 42 -18.07 6.75 -8.29
N VAL A 43 -16.95 6.08 -7.94
CA VAL A 43 -16.93 5.08 -6.86
C VAL A 43 -17.29 5.71 -5.52
N GLN A 44 -16.79 6.90 -5.23
CA GLN A 44 -17.07 7.56 -3.95
C GLN A 44 -18.52 8.05 -3.81
N ARG A 45 -19.16 8.43 -4.91
CA ARG A 45 -20.55 8.92 -4.89
C ARG A 45 -21.58 7.79 -4.90
N ASP A 46 -21.22 6.59 -5.35
CA ASP A 46 -22.15 5.46 -5.37
C ASP A 46 -22.27 4.83 -3.96
N PRO A 47 -23.43 4.90 -3.29
CA PRO A 47 -23.62 4.36 -1.95
C PRO A 47 -23.52 2.83 -1.89
N ARG A 48 -23.53 2.14 -3.04
CA ARG A 48 -23.35 0.68 -3.14
C ARG A 48 -21.88 0.29 -3.19
N CYS A 49 -20.99 1.27 -3.39
CA CYS A 49 -19.56 1.06 -3.54
C CYS A 49 -18.81 1.49 -2.28
N THR A 50 -17.66 0.86 -2.06
CA THR A 50 -16.67 1.27 -1.06
C THR A 50 -15.42 1.78 -1.76
N THR A 51 -14.84 2.87 -1.27
CA THR A 51 -13.58 3.40 -1.79
C THR A 51 -12.40 2.68 -1.15
N LEU A 52 -11.73 1.84 -1.93
CA LEU A 52 -10.45 1.22 -1.59
C LEU A 52 -9.34 1.87 -2.42
N LEU A 53 -8.61 2.81 -1.81
CA LEU A 53 -7.44 3.43 -2.42
C LEU A 53 -6.26 2.49 -2.28
N HIS A 54 -5.61 2.16 -3.39
CA HIS A 54 -4.33 1.50 -3.38
C HIS A 54 -3.23 2.54 -3.61
N ILE A 55 -2.20 2.48 -2.78
CA ILE A 55 -0.98 3.27 -2.92
C ILE A 55 0.17 2.29 -3.01
N ASP A 56 0.91 2.36 -4.10
CA ASP A 56 2.07 1.52 -4.29
C ASP A 56 3.21 2.30 -4.93
N SER A 57 4.45 1.90 -4.64
CA SER A 57 5.65 2.54 -5.16
C SER A 57 6.52 1.53 -5.88
N THR A 58 6.84 1.82 -7.13
CA THR A 58 7.63 0.96 -8.00
C THR A 58 9.02 1.54 -8.17
N HIS A 59 10.02 0.68 -8.27
CA HIS A 59 11.36 1.09 -8.65
C HIS A 59 11.44 1.14 -10.18
N SER A 60 11.44 2.35 -10.74
CA SER A 60 11.57 2.52 -12.18
C SER A 60 12.96 2.13 -12.68
N ILE A 61 13.03 1.48 -13.85
CA ILE A 61 14.26 1.08 -14.56
C ILE A 61 14.98 2.31 -15.17
N VAL A 62 14.45 3.53 -15.01
CA VAL A 62 15.11 4.76 -15.48
C VAL A 62 16.52 4.89 -14.90
N LYS A 63 17.43 5.52 -15.65
CA LYS A 63 18.85 5.70 -15.25
C LYS A 63 19.02 6.27 -13.84
N GLN A 64 18.10 7.15 -13.44
CA GLN A 64 18.09 7.83 -12.14
C GLN A 64 17.43 7.02 -11.02
N ARG A 65 16.73 5.93 -11.34
CA ARG A 65 16.02 5.03 -10.40
C ARG A 65 15.03 5.75 -9.48
N TYR A 66 14.37 6.78 -9.99
CA TYR A 66 13.35 7.50 -9.22
C TYR A 66 12.11 6.61 -9.01
N PRO A 67 11.58 6.52 -7.78
CA PRO A 67 10.34 5.80 -7.54
C PRO A 67 9.16 6.44 -8.28
N VAL A 68 8.30 5.57 -8.79
CA VAL A 68 6.99 5.97 -9.32
C VAL A 68 5.95 5.50 -8.31
N PHE A 69 5.16 6.44 -7.78
CA PHE A 69 3.97 6.08 -7.03
C PHE A 69 2.79 5.96 -7.97
N VAL A 70 2.02 4.90 -7.81
CA VAL A 70 0.75 4.72 -8.50
C VAL A 70 -0.34 4.70 -7.45
N PHE A 71 -1.29 5.64 -7.60
CA PHE A 71 -2.51 5.60 -6.83
C PHE A 71 -3.61 5.09 -7.74
N GLY A 72 -4.47 4.25 -7.20
CA GLY A 72 -5.67 3.85 -7.91
C GLY A 72 -6.72 3.28 -6.99
N VAL A 73 -7.86 2.93 -7.56
CA VAL A 73 -8.97 2.31 -6.82
C VAL A 73 -9.29 0.95 -7.39
N SER A 74 -9.75 0.03 -6.54
CA SER A 74 -10.38 -1.19 -7.02
C SER A 74 -11.89 -1.13 -6.90
N ASP A 75 -12.59 -1.83 -7.78
CA ASP A 75 -14.04 -2.07 -7.67
C ASP A 75 -14.36 -3.39 -6.95
N CYS A 76 -15.66 -3.66 -6.76
CA CYS A 76 -16.19 -4.88 -6.16
C CYS A 76 -16.07 -6.13 -7.06
N ARG A 77 -15.36 -6.03 -8.20
CA ARG A 77 -15.00 -7.14 -9.09
C ARG A 77 -13.48 -7.36 -9.09
N CYS A 78 -12.79 -6.83 -8.08
CA CYS A 78 -11.33 -6.86 -7.95
C CYS A 78 -10.59 -6.22 -9.15
N LYS A 79 -11.24 -5.35 -9.92
CA LYS A 79 -10.57 -4.65 -11.01
C LYS A 79 -10.00 -3.33 -10.49
N PHE A 80 -8.74 -3.09 -10.81
CA PHE A 80 -8.04 -1.86 -10.47
C PHE A 80 -8.12 -0.82 -11.57
N PHE A 81 -8.14 0.43 -11.16
CA PHE A 81 -8.16 1.60 -12.01
C PHE A 81 -7.14 2.61 -11.46
N PRO A 82 -6.05 2.91 -12.18
CA PRO A 82 -5.15 3.98 -11.78
C PRO A 82 -5.90 5.32 -11.83
N ILE A 83 -5.63 6.19 -10.87
CA ILE A 83 -6.23 7.53 -10.80
C ILE A 83 -5.17 8.62 -10.97
N ILE A 84 -3.94 8.36 -10.54
CA ILE A 84 -2.82 9.28 -10.67
C ILE A 84 -1.48 8.55 -10.56
N TYR A 85 -0.50 9.02 -11.35
CA TYR A 85 0.88 8.58 -11.28
C TYR A 85 1.73 9.73 -10.75
N PHE A 86 2.67 9.44 -9.84
CA PHE A 86 3.65 10.40 -9.38
C PHE A 86 5.06 9.86 -9.60
N CYS A 87 5.99 10.72 -10.00
CA CYS A 87 7.41 10.43 -10.02
C CYS A 87 8.09 11.36 -9.01
N THR A 88 8.81 10.77 -8.06
CA THR A 88 9.52 11.51 -7.02
C THR A 88 10.98 11.05 -6.97
N SER A 89 11.94 11.94 -6.66
CA SER A 89 13.33 11.49 -6.48
C SER A 89 13.57 10.78 -5.15
N GLN A 90 12.62 10.88 -4.22
CA GLN A 90 12.71 10.33 -2.87
C GLN A 90 11.41 9.61 -2.48
N ARG A 91 11.51 8.68 -1.54
CA ARG A 91 10.38 7.91 -0.98
C ARG A 91 10.16 8.21 0.51
N THR A 92 10.38 9.47 0.92
CA THR A 92 10.19 9.86 2.32
C THR A 92 8.72 10.09 2.64
N GLY A 93 8.38 10.18 3.93
CA GLY A 93 7.00 10.47 4.34
C GLY A 93 6.49 11.80 3.77
N VAL A 94 7.38 12.78 3.60
CA VAL A 94 7.06 14.08 3.00
C VAL A 94 6.67 13.93 1.52
N ASP A 95 7.33 13.03 0.78
CA ASP A 95 7.03 12.79 -0.63
C ASP A 95 5.66 12.09 -0.79
N VAL A 96 5.37 11.11 0.07
CA VAL A 96 4.06 10.42 0.07
C VAL A 96 2.95 11.39 0.46
N GLU A 97 3.17 12.21 1.50
CA GLU A 97 2.19 13.22 1.93
C GLU A 97 1.94 14.25 0.83
N TRP A 98 2.98 14.66 0.11
CA TRP A 98 2.88 15.54 -1.05
C TRP A 98 1.98 14.93 -2.13
N CYS A 99 2.18 13.65 -2.48
CA CYS A 99 1.34 12.93 -3.44
C CYS A 99 -0.14 12.91 -3.01
N ILE A 100 -0.41 12.64 -1.72
CA ILE A 100 -1.78 12.62 -1.18
C ILE A 100 -2.39 14.02 -1.21
N LYS A 101 -1.65 15.07 -0.80
CA LYS A 101 -2.12 16.46 -0.80
C LYS A 101 -2.50 16.93 -2.20
N PHE A 102 -1.67 16.66 -3.21
CA PHE A 102 -1.97 17.02 -4.59
C PHE A 102 -3.17 16.25 -5.12
N THR A 103 -3.32 14.96 -4.76
CA THR A 103 -4.51 14.17 -5.11
C THR A 103 -5.78 14.78 -4.52
N LYS A 104 -5.76 15.15 -3.24
CA LYS A 104 -6.89 15.83 -2.58
C LYS A 104 -7.26 17.14 -3.27
N ARG A 105 -6.23 17.96 -3.54
CA ARG A 105 -6.39 19.27 -4.18
C ARG A 105 -7.01 19.14 -5.56
N ILE A 106 -6.47 18.28 -6.43
CA ILE A 106 -6.97 18.18 -7.81
C ILE A 106 -8.38 17.59 -7.88
N VAL A 107 -8.72 16.63 -7.01
CA VAL A 107 -10.08 16.08 -6.94
C VAL A 107 -11.07 17.15 -6.47
N TRP A 108 -10.69 17.96 -5.48
CA TRP A 108 -11.51 19.10 -5.04
C TRP A 108 -11.67 20.14 -6.15
N GLU A 109 -10.59 20.61 -6.76
CA GLU A 109 -10.62 21.65 -7.80
C GLU A 109 -11.42 21.23 -9.04
N LYS A 110 -11.43 19.94 -9.40
CA LYS A 110 -12.10 19.44 -10.61
C LYS A 110 -13.53 18.98 -10.39
N PHE A 111 -13.87 18.49 -9.20
CA PHE A 111 -15.17 17.83 -8.96
C PHE A 111 -15.93 18.37 -7.74
N LEU A 112 -15.32 19.25 -6.95
CA LEU A 112 -15.84 19.74 -5.66
C LEU A 112 -16.21 18.59 -4.71
N VAL A 113 -15.36 17.55 -4.73
CA VAL A 113 -15.51 16.35 -3.88
C VAL A 113 -14.31 16.25 -2.95
N SER A 114 -14.57 16.05 -1.66
CA SER A 114 -13.51 15.76 -0.70
C SER A 114 -12.94 14.37 -0.97
N PHE A 115 -11.63 14.26 -1.19
CA PHE A 115 -10.96 12.98 -1.35
C PHE A 115 -10.84 12.28 0.02
N SER A 116 -11.70 11.30 0.27
CA SER A 116 -11.88 10.63 1.56
C SER A 116 -12.13 9.13 1.37
N PRO A 117 -11.12 8.35 0.93
CA PRO A 117 -11.27 6.92 0.76
C PRO A 117 -11.59 6.23 2.09
N ALA A 118 -12.47 5.23 2.08
CA ALA A 118 -12.85 4.47 3.27
C ALA A 118 -11.71 3.52 3.71
N PHE A 119 -10.98 2.97 2.76
CA PHE A 119 -9.85 2.08 2.98
C PHE A 119 -8.63 2.52 2.18
N VAL A 120 -7.44 2.27 2.72
CA VAL A 120 -6.16 2.42 2.02
C VAL A 120 -5.42 1.09 2.09
N MET A 121 -5.00 0.56 0.96
CA MET A 121 -4.13 -0.60 0.83
C MET A 121 -2.74 -0.15 0.36
N SER A 122 -1.72 -0.56 1.07
CA SER A 122 -0.33 -0.17 0.82
C SER A 122 0.62 -1.31 1.16
N ASP A 123 1.89 -1.14 0.83
CA ASP A 123 2.97 -1.98 1.35
C ASP A 123 3.21 -1.69 2.85
N ALA A 124 4.05 -2.48 3.51
CA ALA A 124 4.42 -2.28 4.91
C ALA A 124 5.56 -1.26 5.07
N ASP A 125 5.45 -0.11 4.41
CA ASP A 125 6.43 0.97 4.52
C ASP A 125 6.00 1.99 5.59
N ASN A 126 6.92 2.29 6.53
CA ASN A 126 6.65 3.22 7.62
C ASN A 126 6.36 4.64 7.13
N ALA A 127 7.04 5.09 6.08
CA ALA A 127 6.82 6.43 5.53
C ALA A 127 5.44 6.52 4.88
N GLN A 128 5.04 5.50 4.10
CA GLN A 128 3.70 5.42 3.53
C GLN A 128 2.62 5.38 4.60
N TYR A 129 2.75 4.50 5.61
CA TYR A 129 1.79 4.41 6.71
C TYR A 129 1.62 5.74 7.45
N ASN A 130 2.73 6.38 7.86
CA ASN A 130 2.67 7.62 8.62
C ASN A 130 2.06 8.76 7.79
N ALA A 131 2.44 8.89 6.52
CA ALA A 131 1.88 9.89 5.62
C ALA A 131 0.38 9.67 5.39
N CYS A 132 -0.04 8.43 5.16
CA CYS A 132 -1.45 8.09 4.99
C CYS A 132 -2.25 8.31 6.28
N LYS A 133 -1.72 7.95 7.44
CA LYS A 133 -2.40 8.18 8.71
C LYS A 133 -2.60 9.68 8.99
N ALA A 134 -1.59 10.49 8.68
CA ALA A 134 -1.66 11.94 8.83
C ALA A 134 -2.62 12.59 7.82
N ALA A 135 -2.51 12.20 6.55
CA ALA A 135 -3.28 12.81 5.47
C ALA A 135 -4.69 12.23 5.34
N LEU A 136 -4.94 10.98 5.71
CA LEU A 136 -6.20 10.25 5.52
C LEU A 136 -6.67 9.62 6.84
N PRO A 137 -6.91 10.41 7.91
CA PRO A 137 -7.16 9.89 9.25
C PRO A 137 -8.47 9.09 9.39
N GLY A 138 -9.43 9.26 8.47
CA GLY A 138 -10.69 8.51 8.45
C GLY A 138 -10.60 7.15 7.76
N SER A 139 -9.48 6.83 7.10
CA SER A 139 -9.35 5.60 6.32
C SER A 139 -8.87 4.43 7.17
N LYS A 140 -9.41 3.24 6.91
CA LYS A 140 -8.89 1.98 7.46
C LYS A 140 -7.68 1.52 6.65
N PHE A 141 -6.55 1.33 7.31
CA PHE A 141 -5.31 0.90 6.66
C PHE A 141 -5.23 -0.63 6.58
N LEU A 142 -4.95 -1.14 5.38
CA LEU A 142 -4.81 -2.54 5.04
C LEU A 142 -3.43 -2.79 4.45
N MET A 143 -2.87 -3.95 4.76
CA MET A 143 -1.64 -4.45 4.14
C MET A 143 -1.99 -5.30 2.93
N CYS A 144 -1.31 -5.03 1.82
CA CYS A 144 -1.42 -5.86 0.62
C CYS A 144 -0.92 -7.29 0.89
N TRP A 145 -1.78 -8.30 0.72
CA TRP A 145 -1.41 -9.70 0.98
C TRP A 145 -0.24 -10.18 0.10
N PHE A 146 -0.18 -9.74 -1.16
CA PHE A 146 0.95 -10.05 -2.05
C PHE A 146 2.28 -9.56 -1.45
N HIS A 147 2.32 -8.33 -0.95
CA HIS A 147 3.52 -7.78 -0.30
C HIS A 147 3.90 -8.53 0.97
N VAL A 148 2.92 -8.98 1.76
CA VAL A 148 3.19 -9.87 2.90
C VAL A 148 3.87 -11.16 2.42
N CYS A 149 3.31 -11.81 1.40
CA CYS A 149 3.88 -13.03 0.83
C CYS A 149 5.30 -12.81 0.28
N GLN A 150 5.52 -11.73 -0.47
CA GLN A 150 6.82 -11.39 -1.04
C GLN A 150 7.86 -11.15 0.06
N ASN A 151 7.53 -10.36 1.09
CA ASN A 151 8.42 -10.12 2.22
C ASN A 151 8.75 -11.41 3.00
N VAL A 152 7.77 -12.30 3.20
CA VAL A 152 7.99 -13.60 3.85
C VAL A 152 8.85 -14.51 2.98
N LYS A 153 8.65 -14.52 1.67
CA LYS A 153 9.46 -15.28 0.72
C LYS A 153 10.92 -14.82 0.78
N ASP A 154 11.16 -13.52 0.68
CA ASP A 154 12.52 -12.95 0.72
C ASP A 154 13.20 -13.18 2.08
N LEU A 155 12.41 -13.14 3.17
CA LEU A 155 12.90 -13.43 4.51
C LEU A 155 13.34 -14.90 4.67
N THR A 156 12.62 -15.83 4.06
CA THR A 156 12.80 -17.29 4.23
C THR A 156 13.77 -17.89 3.22
N GLN A 157 13.89 -17.32 2.02
CA GLN A 157 14.70 -17.83 0.94
C GLN A 157 16.18 -17.96 1.34
N GLY A 158 16.76 -19.14 1.10
CA GLY A 158 18.13 -19.47 1.44
C GLY A 158 18.41 -19.65 2.94
N LYS A 159 17.41 -19.46 3.82
CA LYS A 159 17.54 -19.62 5.27
C LYS A 159 16.85 -20.85 5.83
N LEU A 160 15.81 -21.34 5.15
CA LEU A 160 15.00 -22.47 5.56
C LEU A 160 14.84 -23.48 4.42
N GLU A 161 14.61 -24.74 4.76
CA GLU A 161 14.26 -25.78 3.80
C GLU A 161 12.87 -25.56 3.21
N ALA A 162 12.67 -25.98 1.95
CA ALA A 162 11.41 -25.80 1.22
C ALA A 162 10.19 -26.29 2.01
N VAL A 163 10.28 -27.44 2.68
CA VAL A 163 9.18 -28.00 3.48
C VAL A 163 8.75 -27.07 4.64
N ILE A 164 9.70 -26.36 5.25
CA ILE A 164 9.43 -25.39 6.32
C ILE A 164 8.80 -24.12 5.73
N ILE A 165 9.28 -23.68 4.56
CA ILE A 165 8.72 -22.54 3.84
C ILE A 165 7.26 -22.82 3.46
N ASP A 166 6.97 -24.00 2.91
CA ASP A 166 5.62 -24.43 2.55
C ASP A 166 4.70 -24.48 3.78
N MET A 167 5.21 -24.96 4.92
CA MET A 167 4.50 -24.94 6.20
C MET A 167 4.13 -23.51 6.62
N ILE A 168 5.09 -22.57 6.54
CA ILE A 168 4.85 -21.15 6.86
C ILE A 168 3.76 -20.57 5.96
N PHE A 169 3.86 -20.75 4.65
CA PHE A 169 2.88 -20.20 3.71
C PHE A 169 1.50 -20.84 3.86
N ARG A 170 1.42 -22.15 4.15
CA ARG A 170 0.15 -22.81 4.44
C ARG A 170 -0.51 -22.19 5.67
N ASP A 171 0.24 -21.99 6.75
CA ASP A 171 -0.29 -21.42 7.98
C ASP A 171 -0.71 -19.95 7.79
N LEU A 172 0.09 -19.15 7.07
CA LEU A 172 -0.28 -17.77 6.75
C LEU A 172 -1.49 -17.68 5.81
N ASN A 173 -1.62 -18.57 4.81
CA ASN A 173 -2.82 -18.66 3.97
C ASN A 173 -4.07 -19.00 4.80
N ASN A 174 -3.95 -19.94 5.74
CA ASN A 174 -5.03 -20.26 6.66
C ASN A 174 -5.46 -19.05 7.50
N LEU A 175 -4.51 -18.21 7.92
CA LEU A 175 -4.83 -16.97 8.61
C LEU A 175 -5.48 -15.94 7.67
N HIS A 176 -4.95 -15.76 6.45
CA HIS A 176 -5.46 -14.80 5.47
C HIS A 176 -6.93 -15.07 5.13
N TYR A 177 -7.26 -16.33 4.84
CA TYR A 177 -8.59 -16.80 4.44
C TYR A 177 -9.49 -17.18 5.63
N SER A 178 -9.28 -16.60 6.81
CA SER A 178 -10.24 -16.69 7.91
C SER A 178 -11.54 -15.97 7.52
N ARG A 179 -12.70 -16.51 7.90
CA ARG A 179 -14.01 -15.96 7.50
C ARG A 179 -14.36 -14.69 8.28
N ASN A 180 -13.88 -14.59 9.51
CA ASN A 180 -14.12 -13.47 10.41
C ASN A 180 -13.00 -13.35 11.46
N GLU A 181 -13.12 -12.33 12.32
CA GLU A 181 -12.13 -12.05 13.35
C GLU A 181 -12.04 -13.15 14.41
N GLU A 182 -13.16 -13.74 14.83
CA GLU A 182 -13.17 -14.83 15.82
C GLU A 182 -12.39 -16.06 15.31
N GLU A 183 -12.67 -16.49 14.09
CA GLU A 183 -11.96 -17.60 13.46
C GLU A 183 -10.46 -17.27 13.29
N TYR A 184 -10.14 -16.04 12.88
CA TYR A 184 -8.75 -15.59 12.78
C TYR A 184 -8.02 -15.68 14.12
N LEU A 185 -8.62 -15.18 15.20
CA LEU A 185 -8.00 -15.20 16.53
C LEU A 185 -7.73 -16.64 17.00
N LYS A 186 -8.69 -17.55 16.80
CA LYS A 186 -8.53 -18.98 17.11
C LYS A 186 -7.41 -19.63 16.28
N ARG A 187 -7.40 -19.41 14.96
CA ARG A 187 -6.34 -19.93 14.08
C ARG A 187 -4.97 -19.34 14.44
N ARG A 188 -4.92 -18.04 14.74
CA ARG A 188 -3.71 -17.31 15.15
C ARG A 188 -3.11 -17.91 16.40
N GLU A 189 -3.90 -18.18 17.43
CA GLU A 189 -3.42 -18.81 18.66
C GLU A 189 -2.78 -20.17 18.41
N ASN A 190 -3.42 -21.00 17.58
CA ASN A 190 -2.90 -22.31 17.21
C ASN A 190 -1.56 -22.21 16.43
N VAL A 191 -1.49 -21.32 15.45
CA VAL A 191 -0.27 -21.07 14.66
C VAL A 191 0.87 -20.57 15.57
N LEU A 192 0.59 -19.60 16.44
CA LEU A 192 1.60 -19.07 17.37
C LEU A 192 2.10 -20.14 18.34
N ALA A 193 1.21 -20.98 18.88
CA ALA A 193 1.60 -22.08 19.75
C ALA A 193 2.49 -23.11 19.03
N ALA A 194 2.10 -23.52 17.82
CA ALA A 194 2.86 -24.46 16.99
C ALA A 194 4.23 -23.90 16.62
N TRP A 195 4.30 -22.64 16.16
CA TRP A 195 5.56 -22.01 15.77
C TRP A 195 6.48 -21.80 16.97
N ARG A 196 5.96 -21.43 18.14
CA ARG A 196 6.76 -21.34 19.38
C ARG A 196 7.31 -22.70 19.81
N ALA A 197 6.55 -23.78 19.64
CA ALA A 197 7.02 -25.13 19.93
C ALA A 197 8.13 -25.55 18.95
N ALA A 198 7.92 -25.38 17.64
CA ALA A 198 8.91 -25.70 16.62
C ALA A 198 10.20 -24.87 16.75
N SER A 199 10.09 -23.61 17.18
CA SER A 199 11.23 -22.72 17.43
C SER A 199 12.22 -23.25 18.46
N LYS A 200 11.82 -24.17 19.35
CA LYS A 200 12.73 -24.79 20.33
C LYS A 200 13.74 -25.74 19.69
N PHE A 201 13.44 -26.24 18.50
CA PHE A 201 14.21 -27.29 17.83
C PHE A 201 15.00 -26.78 16.61
N CYS A 202 14.71 -25.56 16.13
CA CYS A 202 15.39 -24.97 14.98
C CYS A 202 15.62 -23.46 15.17
N VAL A 203 16.88 -23.07 15.38
CA VAL A 203 17.29 -21.66 15.60
C VAL A 203 17.03 -20.79 14.37
N ALA A 204 17.24 -21.32 13.16
CA ALA A 204 16.97 -20.59 11.92
C ALA A 204 15.48 -20.28 11.80
N PHE A 205 14.62 -21.27 12.06
CA PHE A 205 13.18 -21.09 12.08
C PHE A 205 12.75 -20.11 13.16
N GLN A 206 13.29 -20.22 14.39
CA GLN A 206 12.99 -19.29 15.48
C GLN A 206 13.19 -17.82 15.08
N LYS A 207 14.31 -17.50 14.43
CA LYS A 207 14.60 -16.12 13.98
C LYS A 207 13.60 -15.64 12.92
N VAL A 208 13.31 -16.48 11.94
CA VAL A 208 12.36 -16.15 10.86
C VAL A 208 10.94 -16.03 11.40
N ALA A 209 10.47 -17.03 12.16
CA ALA A 209 9.16 -17.05 12.78
C ALA A 209 8.97 -15.85 13.72
N GLY A 210 9.97 -15.51 14.55
CA GLY A 210 9.93 -14.32 15.40
C GLY A 210 9.70 -13.04 14.61
N HIS A 211 10.46 -12.84 13.54
CA HIS A 211 10.27 -11.67 12.67
C HIS A 211 8.87 -11.63 12.02
N ILE A 212 8.37 -12.77 11.52
CA ILE A 212 7.03 -12.83 10.92
C ILE A 212 5.95 -12.53 11.97
N ILE A 213 6.09 -13.09 13.17
CA ILE A 213 5.15 -12.87 14.27
C ILE A 213 5.10 -11.39 14.63
N ASP A 214 6.27 -10.78 14.84
CA ASP A 214 6.38 -9.40 15.30
C ASP A 214 5.89 -8.40 14.25
N GLN A 215 6.20 -8.62 12.98
CA GLN A 215 5.88 -7.69 11.89
C GLN A 215 4.49 -7.91 11.28
N TRP A 216 4.06 -9.16 11.10
CA TRP A 216 2.86 -9.46 10.33
C TRP A 216 1.71 -9.99 11.18
N ILE A 217 1.97 -10.68 12.28
CA ILE A 217 0.87 -11.31 13.05
C ILE A 217 0.40 -10.41 14.20
N LEU A 218 1.34 -9.81 14.92
CA LEU A 218 1.07 -9.05 16.14
C LEU A 218 1.33 -7.55 16.01
N HIS A 219 1.95 -7.10 14.91
CA HIS A 219 2.24 -5.67 14.74
C HIS A 219 0.95 -4.85 14.72
N PRO A 220 0.85 -3.76 15.50
CA PRO A 220 -0.37 -2.96 15.57
C PRO A 220 -0.70 -2.22 14.26
N ARG A 221 0.28 -2.06 13.36
CA ARG A 221 0.11 -1.30 12.10
C ARG A 221 0.05 -2.18 10.86
N PHE A 222 0.74 -3.33 10.89
CA PHE A 222 1.02 -4.14 9.69
C PHE A 222 0.39 -5.53 9.75
N SER A 223 -0.50 -5.77 10.72
CA SER A 223 -1.21 -7.05 10.86
C SER A 223 -2.54 -7.12 10.11
N HIS A 224 -3.00 -6.04 9.47
CA HIS A 224 -4.28 -6.00 8.76
C HIS A 224 -4.19 -6.47 7.30
N TRP A 225 -3.89 -7.74 7.07
CA TRP A 225 -3.82 -8.36 5.73
C TRP A 225 -4.85 -9.49 5.54
N GLN A 226 -5.74 -9.74 6.51
CA GLN A 226 -6.74 -10.80 6.39
C GLN A 226 -7.85 -10.42 5.41
N ALA A 227 -8.32 -11.38 4.61
CA ALA A 227 -9.32 -11.14 3.57
C ALA A 227 -10.62 -10.54 4.12
N PHE A 228 -11.08 -10.99 5.29
CA PHE A 228 -12.31 -10.48 5.92
C PHE A 228 -12.23 -9.00 6.37
N ARG A 229 -11.04 -8.40 6.42
CA ARG A 229 -10.87 -6.96 6.71
C ARG A 229 -11.08 -6.08 5.47
N THR A 230 -10.95 -6.66 4.29
CA THR A 230 -11.22 -5.99 3.01
C THR A 230 -12.74 -5.98 2.77
N PRO A 231 -13.30 -4.90 2.19
CA PRO A 231 -14.72 -4.88 1.83
C PRO A 231 -15.11 -6.09 0.95
N PRO A 232 -16.30 -6.68 1.14
CA PRO A 232 -16.73 -7.83 0.35
C PRO A 232 -16.67 -7.57 -1.17
N GLY A 233 -16.05 -8.48 -1.92
CA GLY A 233 -15.87 -8.37 -3.37
C GLY A 233 -14.69 -7.51 -3.83
N TYR A 234 -13.97 -6.86 -2.91
CA TYR A 234 -12.79 -6.06 -3.25
C TYR A 234 -11.51 -6.89 -3.16
N ALA A 235 -10.49 -6.46 -3.91
CA ALA A 235 -9.20 -7.12 -3.93
C ALA A 235 -8.50 -7.01 -2.57
N ALA A 236 -8.07 -8.15 -2.00
CA ALA A 236 -7.23 -8.21 -0.80
C ALA A 236 -5.72 -8.04 -1.12
N THR A 237 -5.41 -7.79 -2.39
CA THR A 237 -4.05 -7.65 -2.94
C THR A 237 -4.02 -6.46 -3.88
N ASN A 238 -2.85 -5.83 -4.01
CA ASN A 238 -2.52 -4.89 -5.08
C ASN A 238 -2.24 -5.59 -6.42
N ASN A 239 -2.54 -6.87 -6.61
CA ASN A 239 -2.14 -7.66 -7.80
C ASN A 239 -2.34 -6.97 -9.18
N PRO A 240 -3.37 -6.13 -9.40
CA PRO A 240 -3.46 -5.37 -10.65
C PRO A 240 -2.51 -4.16 -10.78
N LEU A 241 -2.09 -3.55 -9.66
CA LEU A 241 -0.99 -2.57 -9.63
C LEU A 241 0.32 -3.23 -10.01
N GLU A 242 0.54 -4.46 -9.56
CA GLU A 242 1.77 -5.22 -9.84
C GLU A 242 1.90 -5.62 -11.32
N GLN A 243 0.79 -5.66 -12.09
CA GLN A 243 0.87 -5.83 -13.56
C GLN A 243 1.52 -4.63 -14.27
N TYR A 244 1.65 -3.48 -13.59
CA TYR A 244 2.38 -2.32 -14.09
C TYR A 244 3.89 -2.34 -13.76
N HIS A 245 4.37 -3.33 -12.99
CA HIS A 245 5.80 -3.51 -12.63
C HIS A 245 6.47 -4.54 -13.53
#